data_AF-A0A3M1G7W3-F1
#
_entry.id   AF-A0A3M1G7W3-F1
#
_cell.length_a   1.000
_cell.length_b   1.000
_cell.length_c   1.000
_cell.angle_alpha   90.00
_cell.angle_beta   90.00
_cell.angle_gamma   90.00
#
_symmetry.space_group_name_H-M   'P 1'
#
loop_
_entity.id
_entity.type
_entity.pdbx_description
1 polymer ?
#
loop_
_entity_poly.entity_id
_entity_poly.type
_entity_poly.pdbx_seq_one_letter_code
_entity_poly.pdbx_strand_id
1 'polypeptide(L)'
;MTGQLPIIPPDREDDLRGLQFLDDPDLIVFMAGNQFMVMPELIEAFQSENPDIKKIFYETLPPGLELNQILAGGAIFRDIKLPGNPDVYTSVTEE
;
A
#
# COMPACT_ATOMS: atom_id res chain seq x y z
N MET A 1 -13.47 -10.80 13.66
CA MET A 1 -13.83 -11.65 12.52
C MET A 1 -12.57 -12.36 12.08
N THR A 2 -12.48 -13.69 12.21
CA THR A 2 -11.37 -14.48 11.69
C THR A 2 -11.73 -14.93 10.28
N GLY A 3 -11.70 -13.99 9.33
CA GLY A 3 -11.72 -14.29 7.90
C GLY A 3 -10.30 -14.61 7.43
N GLN A 4 -10.16 -15.50 6.45
CA GLN A 4 -8.89 -15.71 5.77
C GLN A 4 -8.46 -14.39 5.11
N LEU A 5 -7.19 -13.99 5.27
CA LEU A 5 -6.68 -12.78 4.63
C LEU A 5 -6.71 -12.93 3.11
N PRO A 6 -7.04 -11.87 2.34
CA PRO A 6 -6.97 -11.89 0.89
C PRO A 6 -5.53 -12.16 0.44
N ILE A 7 -5.39 -12.86 -0.68
CA ILE A 7 -4.09 -13.12 -1.30
C ILE A 7 -3.86 -12.08 -2.39
N ILE A 8 -2.72 -11.40 -2.34
CA ILE A 8 -2.27 -10.52 -3.42
C ILE A 8 -1.61 -11.38 -4.50
N PRO A 9 -2.08 -11.30 -5.77
CA PRO A 9 -1.51 -12.07 -6.87
C PRO A 9 -0.01 -11.76 -7.09
N PRO A 10 0.84 -12.77 -7.41
CA PRO A 10 2.27 -12.54 -7.61
C PRO A 10 2.63 -11.56 -8.75
N ASP A 11 1.78 -11.43 -9.76
CA ASP A 11 1.91 -10.48 -10.88
C ASP A 11 1.68 -9.02 -10.47
N ARG A 12 1.30 -8.77 -9.21
CA ARG A 12 1.12 -7.44 -8.61
C ARG A 12 2.32 -6.97 -7.79
N GLU A 13 3.47 -7.65 -7.88
CA GLU A 13 4.70 -7.24 -7.18
C GLU A 13 5.10 -5.80 -7.51
N ASP A 14 4.92 -5.40 -8.77
CA ASP A 14 5.19 -4.04 -9.23
C ASP A 14 4.21 -3.00 -8.66
N ASP A 15 3.15 -3.39 -7.95
CA ASP A 15 2.26 -2.48 -7.24
C ASP A 15 2.65 -2.31 -5.76
N LEU A 16 3.65 -3.06 -5.25
CA LEU A 16 4.07 -3.03 -3.84
C LEU A 16 5.47 -2.41 -3.71
N ARG A 17 5.64 -1.39 -2.87
CA ARG A 17 6.92 -0.68 -2.70
C ARG A 17 7.25 -0.50 -1.22
N GLY A 18 8.54 -0.59 -0.90
CA GLY A 18 9.01 -0.47 0.49
C GLY A 18 8.77 -1.71 1.35
N LEU A 19 8.69 -2.91 0.75
CA LEU A 19 8.47 -4.18 1.48
C LEU A 19 9.50 -4.42 2.60
N GLN A 20 10.72 -3.92 2.45
CA GLN A 20 11.77 -3.99 3.48
C GLN A 20 11.49 -3.15 4.73
N PHE A 21 10.46 -2.30 4.71
CA PHE A 21 10.10 -1.40 5.82
C PHE A 21 8.89 -1.88 6.62
N LEU A 22 8.30 -3.03 6.29
CA LEU A 22 7.04 -3.51 6.89
C LEU A 22 7.08 -3.70 8.41
N ASP A 23 8.26 -4.00 8.98
CA ASP A 23 8.40 -4.20 10.43
C ASP A 23 8.29 -2.89 11.23
N ASP A 24 8.66 -1.76 10.62
CA ASP A 24 8.73 -0.44 11.26
C ASP A 24 8.66 0.68 10.20
N PRO A 25 7.50 0.89 9.54
CA PRO A 25 7.32 1.95 8.56
C PRO A 25 7.04 3.30 9.26
N ASP A 26 7.59 4.38 8.70
CA ASP A 26 7.24 5.75 9.11
C ASP A 26 5.91 6.19 8.51
N LEU A 27 5.53 5.62 7.35
CA LEU A 27 4.30 5.94 6.62
C LEU A 27 3.85 4.77 5.73
N ILE A 28 2.54 4.48 5.76
CA ILE A 28 1.86 3.47 4.94
C ILE A 28 0.84 4.16 4.03
N VAL A 29 1.01 4.08 2.71
CA VAL A 29 0.13 4.77 1.74
C VAL A 29 -0.51 3.78 0.77
N PHE A 30 -1.84 3.78 0.69
CA PHE A 30 -2.60 3.00 -0.29
C PHE A 30 -3.13 3.98 -1.35
N MET A 31 -2.67 3.81 -2.59
CA MET A 31 -2.94 4.73 -3.69
C MET A 31 -3.82 4.06 -4.75
N ALA A 32 -5.13 4.19 -4.60
CA ALA A 32 -6.08 3.60 -5.54
C ALA A 32 -6.22 4.42 -6.83
N GLY A 33 -6.52 3.73 -7.93
CA GLY A 33 -6.90 4.35 -9.20
C GLY A 33 -5.72 4.64 -10.13
N ASN A 34 -5.91 5.57 -11.06
CA ASN A 34 -4.98 5.76 -12.20
C ASN A 34 -3.80 6.69 -11.88
N GLN A 35 -3.67 7.16 -10.64
CA GLN A 35 -2.61 8.10 -10.24
C GLN A 35 -1.29 7.40 -9.87
N PHE A 36 -1.24 6.06 -9.88
CA PHE A 36 -0.06 5.28 -9.54
C PHE A 36 1.22 5.70 -10.28
N MET A 37 1.10 6.19 -11.52
CA MET A 37 2.24 6.58 -12.37
C MET A 37 3.08 7.71 -11.75
N VAL A 38 2.48 8.57 -10.92
CA VAL A 38 3.18 9.71 -10.30
C VAL A 38 3.81 9.35 -8.96
N MET A 39 3.51 8.17 -8.41
CA MET A 39 3.93 7.79 -7.05
C MET A 39 5.45 7.84 -6.85
N PRO A 40 6.31 7.36 -7.75
CA PRO A 40 7.75 7.46 -7.55
C PRO A 40 8.23 8.91 -7.35
N GLU A 41 7.81 9.82 -8.23
CA GLU A 41 8.17 11.24 -8.17
C GLU A 41 7.54 11.94 -6.95
N LEU A 42 6.30 11.57 -6.61
CA LEU A 42 5.59 12.10 -5.44
C LEU A 42 6.28 11.71 -4.13
N ILE A 43 6.69 10.44 -3.99
CA ILE A 43 7.40 9.95 -2.81
C ILE A 43 8.77 10.62 -2.69
N GLU A 44 9.51 10.75 -3.79
CA GLU A 44 10.80 11.45 -3.80
C GLU A 44 10.67 12.92 -3.37
N ALA A 45 9.72 13.64 -3.97
CA ALA A 45 9.44 15.03 -3.60
C ALA A 45 9.01 15.15 -2.14
N PHE A 46 8.13 14.27 -1.67
CA PHE A 46 7.66 14.25 -0.28
C PHE A 46 8.82 14.03 0.71
N GLN A 47 9.72 13.09 0.44
CA GLN A 47 10.87 12.81 1.30
C GLN A 47 11.91 13.95 1.29
N SER A 48 12.05 14.67 0.17
CA SER A 48 12.89 15.87 0.08
C SER A 48 12.39 16.98 1.02
N GLU A 49 11.07 17.15 1.12
CA GLU A 49 10.44 18.13 2.02
C GLU A 49 10.33 17.64 3.47
N ASN A 50 10.34 16.32 3.69
CA ASN A 50 10.16 15.68 5.00
C ASN A 50 11.29 14.67 5.29
N PRO A 51 12.52 15.14 5.54
CA PRO A 51 13.71 14.27 5.63
C PRO A 51 13.69 13.30 6.83
N ASP A 52 12.80 13.52 7.80
CA ASP A 52 12.61 12.64 8.96
C ASP A 52 11.80 11.38 8.60
N ILE A 53 11.02 11.38 7.52
CA ILE A 53 10.20 10.25 7.07
C ILE A 53 10.96 9.47 5.98
N LYS A 54 11.53 8.31 6.35
CA LYS A 54 12.48 7.57 5.48
C LYS A 54 11.93 6.24 5.01
N LYS A 55 11.12 5.59 5.84
CA LYS A 55 10.65 4.22 5.66
C LYS A 55 9.20 4.24 5.20
N ILE A 56 8.99 4.43 3.90
CA ILE A 56 7.64 4.48 3.33
C ILE A 56 7.33 3.14 2.68
N PHE A 57 6.25 2.50 3.13
CA PHE A 57 5.59 1.45 2.37
C PHE A 57 4.42 2.07 1.62
N TYR A 58 4.30 1.77 0.33
CA TYR A 58 3.11 2.16 -0.41
C TYR A 58 2.69 1.08 -1.40
N GLU A 59 1.39 1.02 -1.64
CA GLU A 59 0.79 0.17 -2.65
C GLU A 59 -0.04 0.96 -3.64
N THR A 60 -0.11 0.46 -4.87
CA THR A 60 -0.91 1.01 -5.98
C THR A 60 -1.85 -0.05 -6.53
N LEU A 61 -2.38 -0.90 -5.65
CA LEU A 61 -3.21 -2.03 -6.04
C LEU A 61 -4.55 -1.53 -6.60
N PRO A 62 -5.25 -2.34 -7.41
CA PRO A 62 -6.62 -2.05 -7.81
C PRO A 62 -7.50 -1.69 -6.60
N PRO A 63 -8.38 -0.67 -6.70
CA PRO A 63 -9.14 -0.15 -5.56
C PRO A 63 -9.91 -1.21 -4.76
N GLY A 64 -10.49 -2.20 -5.46
CA GLY A 64 -11.21 -3.30 -4.82
C GLY A 64 -10.29 -4.23 -4.00
N LEU A 65 -9.03 -4.42 -4.41
CA LEU A 65 -8.07 -5.21 -3.63
C LEU A 65 -7.64 -4.45 -2.37
N GLU A 66 -7.32 -3.17 -2.49
CA GLU A 66 -6.97 -2.32 -1.33
C GLU A 66 -8.11 -2.28 -0.30
N LEU A 67 -9.36 -2.08 -0.76
CA LEU A 67 -10.51 -2.08 0.14
C LEU A 67 -10.69 -3.43 0.83
N ASN A 68 -10.58 -4.53 0.10
CA ASN A 68 -10.67 -5.87 0.68
C ASN A 68 -9.56 -6.14 1.71
N GLN A 69 -8.34 -5.69 1.43
CA GLN A 69 -7.18 -5.77 2.34
C GLN A 69 -7.43 -4.96 3.62
N ILE A 70 -7.93 -3.73 3.50
CA ILE A 70 -8.29 -2.89 4.66
C ILE A 70 -9.36 -3.56 5.51
N LEU A 71 -10.46 -4.01 4.91
CA LEU A 71 -11.57 -4.64 5.62
C LEU A 71 -11.17 -5.96 6.30
N ALA A 72 -10.21 -6.69 5.74
CA ALA A 72 -9.66 -7.91 6.32
C ALA A 72 -8.59 -7.66 7.39
N GLY A 73 -8.10 -6.42 7.55
CA GLY A 73 -7.00 -6.08 8.45
C GLY A 73 -5.63 -6.53 7.94
N GLY A 74 -5.48 -6.72 6.63
CA GLY A 74 -4.22 -7.05 5.96
C GLY A 74 -4.45 -7.95 4.75
N ALA A 75 -3.34 -8.34 4.11
CA ALA A 75 -3.32 -9.30 3.00
C ALA A 75 -2.08 -10.20 3.10
N ILE A 76 -2.05 -11.27 2.33
CA ILE A 76 -0.87 -12.12 2.17
C ILE A 76 -0.33 -11.92 0.75
N PHE A 77 0.92 -11.50 0.64
CA PHE A 77 1.66 -11.51 -0.61
C PHE A 77 2.78 -12.55 -0.50
N ARG A 78 2.64 -13.65 -1.25
CA ARG A 78 3.48 -14.86 -1.10
C ARG A 78 3.39 -15.40 0.34
N ASP A 79 4.45 -15.26 1.13
CA ASP A 79 4.51 -15.68 2.54
C ASP A 79 4.60 -14.47 3.50
N ILE A 80 4.47 -13.25 2.98
CA ILE A 80 4.58 -12.00 3.74
C ILE A 80 3.18 -11.48 4.06
N LYS A 81 2.96 -11.09 5.32
CA LYS A 81 1.73 -10.41 5.73
C LYS A 81 1.87 -8.90 5.50
N LEU A 82 1.04 -8.35 4.64
CA LEU A 82 0.92 -6.91 4.39
C LEU A 82 -0.01 -6.24 5.43
N PRO A 83 0.22 -4.96 5.78
CA PRO A 83 -0.64 -4.21 6.67
C PRO A 83 -2.03 -3.99 6.03
N GLY A 84 -3.06 -3.81 6.86
CA GLY A 84 -4.40 -3.40 6.41
C GLY A 84 -4.84 -2.06 6.98
N ASN A 85 -3.95 -1.33 7.64
CA ASN A 85 -4.24 -0.05 8.27
C ASN A 85 -3.31 1.02 7.68
N PRO A 86 -3.60 1.54 6.48
CA PRO A 86 -2.84 2.64 5.91
C PRO A 86 -3.03 3.93 6.70
N ASP A 87 -1.99 4.75 6.72
CA ASP A 87 -2.06 6.12 7.25
C ASP A 87 -2.78 7.05 6.27
N VAL A 88 -2.59 6.79 4.97
CA VAL A 88 -3.26 7.49 3.88
C VAL A 88 -3.87 6.48 2.93
N TYR A 89 -5.17 6.60 2.68
CA TYR A 89 -5.88 5.82 1.67
C TYR A 89 -6.57 6.78 0.69
N THR A 90 -6.19 6.73 -0.59
CA THR A 90 -6.88 7.49 -1.64
C THR A 90 -7.92 6.58 -2.30
N SER A 91 -9.19 6.77 -1.92
CA SER A 91 -10.28 6.00 -2.52
C SER A 91 -10.70 6.61 -3.86
N VAL A 92 -11.12 5.77 -4.79
CA VAL A 92 -11.93 6.17 -5.95
C VAL A 92 -13.36 5.69 -5.76
N THR A 93 -14.33 6.49 -6.22
CA THR A 93 -15.74 6.07 -6.27
C THR A 93 -15.99 5.24 -7.51
N GLU A 94 -17.01 4.38 -7.45
CA GLU A 94 -17.43 3.47 -8.53
C GLU A 94 -18.10 4.17 -9.74
N GLU A 95 -17.89 5.48 -9.96
CA GLU A 95 -18.56 6.20 -11.07
C GLU A 95 -18.26 5.62 -12.45
#